data_AF-A0A6G2DMT5-F1
#
_entry.id   AF-A0A6G2DMT5-F1
#
_cell.length_a   1.000
_cell.length_b   1.000
_cell.length_c   1.000
_cell.angle_alpha   90.00
_cell.angle_beta   90.00
_cell.angle_gamma   90.00
#
_symmetry.space_group_name_H-M   'P 1'
#
loop_
_entity.id
_entity.type
_entity.pdbx_description
1 polymer ?
#
loop_
_entity_poly.entity_id
_entity_poly.type
_entity_poly.pdbx_seq_one_letter_code
_entity_poly.pdbx_strand_id
1 'polypeptide(L)'
;ILPFIAELLAKGIEARRVAGNTQVLDVMACENMIGGSQFLYQEVKKYLSPEGLTFADNYIGFPNAAVDRIVPAQSHEDSLFVVVEPFNEWVVETKRLKNPDLRLKDVHYEEDLEPFIERKLFSVNSGHATSAYIGAHYGAKTILEALQNPNIKSRIESVLAEIRSLLIAKWNFDKKELENYHKVIIERFENPFIVDEVSRVARTPIRKLGYNERFIRPIRELKELSLSYKNLLKTVGYAFDYRDVNDEESIRLGELLAKQSVKDVVIQVTGLDDQELIEQIVEYI
;
A
#
# COMPACT_ATOMS: atom_id res chain seq x y z
N ILE A 1 15.84 4.35 4.24
CA ILE A 1 16.65 5.51 3.81
C ILE A 1 16.35 6.77 4.62
N LEU A 2 15.09 7.08 4.94
CA LEU A 2 14.68 8.34 5.59
C LEU A 2 15.52 8.75 6.82
N PRO A 3 15.83 7.87 7.80
CA PRO A 3 16.68 8.28 8.93
C PRO A 3 18.11 8.62 8.53
N PHE A 4 18.66 7.97 7.50
CA PHE A 4 20.03 8.19 7.03
C PHE A 4 20.23 9.55 6.35
N ILE A 5 19.19 10.14 5.78
CA ILE A 5 19.25 11.47 5.14
C ILE A 5 18.84 12.61 6.09
N ALA A 6 18.31 12.28 7.28
CA ALA A 6 17.73 13.26 8.20
C ALA A 6 18.74 14.28 8.72
N GLU A 7 19.94 13.84 9.11
CA GLU A 7 21.00 14.74 9.59
C GLU A 7 21.45 15.72 8.50
N LEU A 8 21.55 15.25 7.24
CA LEU A 8 21.93 16.10 6.11
C LEU A 8 20.88 17.17 5.85
N LEU A 9 19.59 16.81 5.89
CA LEU A 9 18.48 17.77 5.77
C LEU A 9 18.50 18.80 6.91
N ALA A 10 18.73 18.36 8.15
CA ALA A 10 18.85 19.25 9.31
C ALA A 10 19.98 20.27 9.13
N LYS A 11 21.17 19.82 8.68
CA LYS A 11 22.30 20.71 8.35
C LYS A 11 21.92 21.73 7.26
N GLY A 12 21.16 21.32 6.25
CA GLY A 12 20.63 22.22 5.23
C GLY A 12 19.67 23.28 5.79
N ILE A 13 18.77 22.87 6.70
CA ILE A 13 17.83 23.79 7.37
C ILE A 13 18.58 24.79 8.25
N GLU A 14 19.58 24.34 9.03
CA GLU A 14 20.43 25.22 9.83
C GLU A 14 21.19 26.23 8.97
N ALA A 15 21.76 25.78 7.85
CA ALA A 15 22.45 26.67 6.92
C ALA A 15 21.51 27.73 6.35
N ARG A 16 20.27 27.37 5.99
CA ARG A 16 19.24 28.33 5.56
C ARG A 16 18.93 29.35 6.66
N ARG A 17 18.78 28.89 7.90
CA ARG A 17 18.52 29.76 9.07
C ARG A 17 19.66 30.75 9.30
N VAL A 18 20.91 30.28 9.33
CA VAL A 18 22.09 31.12 9.54
C VAL A 18 22.25 32.15 8.42
N ALA A 19 21.90 31.78 7.19
CA ALA A 19 21.90 32.70 6.04
C ALA A 19 20.70 33.66 6.00
N GLY A 20 19.74 33.56 6.92
CA GLY A 20 18.51 34.36 6.91
C GLY A 20 17.58 34.08 5.73
N ASN A 21 17.68 32.91 5.10
CA ASN A 21 16.88 32.56 3.92
C ASN A 21 15.48 32.06 4.34
N THR A 22 14.52 32.98 4.43
CA THR A 22 13.13 32.70 4.81
C THR A 22 12.23 32.27 3.66
N GLN A 23 12.78 31.99 2.47
CA GLN A 23 11.98 31.41 1.39
C GLN A 23 11.39 30.08 1.86
N VAL A 24 10.09 29.89 1.68
CA VAL A 24 9.41 28.65 2.09
C VAL A 24 9.91 27.47 1.26
N LEU A 25 10.04 26.30 1.90
CA LEU A 25 10.48 25.06 1.28
C LEU A 25 9.62 23.90 1.78
N ASP A 26 9.08 23.09 0.87
CA ASP A 26 8.38 21.86 1.22
C ASP A 26 9.28 20.64 0.92
N VAL A 27 9.44 19.76 1.91
CA VAL A 27 10.20 18.52 1.82
C VAL A 27 9.23 17.34 1.88
N MET A 28 9.15 16.58 0.78
CA MET A 28 8.18 15.49 0.62
C MET A 28 8.88 14.14 0.51
N ALA A 29 8.51 13.20 1.38
CA ALA A 29 8.88 11.80 1.24
C ALA A 29 7.82 11.06 0.41
N CYS A 30 8.18 10.68 -0.82
CA CYS A 30 7.34 9.90 -1.73
C CYS A 30 7.61 8.40 -1.56
N GLU A 31 7.21 7.86 -0.41
CA GLU A 31 7.52 6.49 0.01
C GLU A 31 6.26 5.62 0.06
N ASN A 32 6.42 4.30 0.02
CA ASN A 32 5.33 3.36 0.32
C ASN A 32 5.12 3.27 1.85
N MET A 33 4.85 4.41 2.48
CA MET A 33 4.72 4.58 3.92
C MET A 33 3.64 5.63 4.23
N ILE A 34 2.69 5.25 5.08
CA ILE A 34 1.72 6.20 5.65
C ILE A 34 2.49 7.16 6.56
N GLY A 35 2.31 8.47 6.37
CA GLY A 35 2.98 9.46 7.20
C GLY A 35 4.47 9.64 6.92
N GLY A 36 4.95 9.24 5.73
CA GLY A 36 6.38 9.23 5.41
C GLY A 36 7.08 10.57 5.64
N SER A 37 6.43 11.69 5.28
CA SER A 37 7.02 13.03 5.46
C SER A 37 7.05 13.45 6.92
N GLN A 38 6.04 13.11 7.73
CA GLN A 38 6.15 13.40 9.18
C GLN A 38 7.15 12.50 9.86
N PHE A 39 7.25 11.23 9.47
CA PHE A 39 8.30 10.36 9.98
C PHE A 39 9.68 10.96 9.67
N LEU A 40 9.90 11.38 8.42
CA LEU A 40 11.13 12.10 8.04
C LEU A 40 11.34 13.35 8.90
N TYR A 41 10.30 14.15 9.14
CA TYR A 41 10.39 15.32 10.01
C TYR A 41 10.80 14.94 11.44
N GLN A 42 10.23 13.88 12.03
CA GLN A 42 10.61 13.42 13.37
C GLN A 42 12.08 13.01 13.42
N GLU A 43 12.62 12.39 12.37
CA GLU A 43 14.04 12.07 12.29
C GLU A 43 14.91 13.33 12.13
N VAL A 44 14.49 14.29 11.30
CA VAL A 44 15.20 15.56 11.07
C VAL A 44 15.29 16.39 12.36
N LYS A 45 14.19 16.48 13.12
CA LYS A 45 14.12 17.27 14.37
C LYS A 45 15.16 16.88 15.41
N LYS A 46 15.61 15.62 15.42
CA LYS A 46 16.63 15.13 16.36
C LYS A 46 17.99 15.83 16.19
N TYR A 47 18.22 16.45 15.04
CA TYR A 47 19.50 17.07 14.67
C TYR A 47 19.44 18.61 14.57
N LEU A 48 18.27 19.23 14.81
CA LEU A 48 18.09 20.68 14.77
C LEU A 48 18.40 21.32 16.13
N SER A 49 18.94 22.54 16.13
CA SER A 49 19.01 23.38 17.33
C SER A 49 17.60 23.86 17.73
N PRO A 50 17.40 24.40 18.95
CA PRO A 50 16.12 25.03 19.32
C PRO A 50 15.68 26.15 18.36
N GLU A 51 16.63 26.95 17.88
CA GLU A 51 16.39 27.99 16.87
C GLU A 51 16.13 27.36 15.49
N GLY A 52 16.82 26.28 15.14
CA GLY A 52 16.58 25.48 13.95
C GLY A 52 15.17 24.90 13.89
N LEU A 53 14.67 24.37 15.00
CA LEU A 53 13.30 23.89 15.15
C LEU A 53 12.28 25.01 14.92
N THR A 54 12.47 26.14 15.58
CA THR A 54 11.60 27.32 15.42
C THR A 54 11.60 27.81 13.97
N PHE A 55 12.76 27.79 13.30
CA PHE A 55 12.88 28.15 11.89
C PHE A 55 12.16 27.14 10.99
N ALA A 56 12.34 25.84 11.23
CA ALA A 56 11.67 24.78 10.48
C ALA A 56 10.15 24.88 10.59
N ASP A 57 9.61 25.04 11.80
CA ASP A 57 8.18 25.15 12.04
C ASP A 57 7.54 26.35 11.31
N ASN A 58 8.31 27.41 11.04
CA ASN A 58 7.83 28.59 10.32
C ASN A 58 7.95 28.46 8.80
N TYR A 59 9.08 27.97 8.28
CA TYR A 59 9.43 28.09 6.86
C TYR A 59 9.53 26.77 6.09
N ILE A 60 9.58 25.63 6.79
CA ILE A 60 9.79 24.32 6.17
C ILE A 60 8.54 23.45 6.35
N GLY A 61 7.96 23.00 5.25
CA GLY A 61 6.82 22.08 5.27
C GLY A 61 7.25 20.64 5.06
N PHE A 62 6.51 19.72 5.68
CA PHE A 62 6.67 18.28 5.51
C PHE A 62 5.32 17.64 5.18
N PRO A 63 4.73 17.97 4.01
CA PRO A 63 3.45 17.38 3.62
C PRO A 63 3.65 15.93 3.21
N ASN A 64 2.79 15.06 3.72
CA ASN A 64 2.69 13.69 3.23
C ASN A 64 2.29 13.63 1.77
N ALA A 65 2.65 12.49 1.17
CA ALA A 65 2.17 12.09 -0.12
C ALA A 65 1.66 10.64 -0.09
N ALA A 66 0.63 10.38 -0.89
CA ALA A 66 0.29 9.04 -1.36
C ALA A 66 0.74 8.94 -2.82
N VAL A 67 1.58 7.96 -3.14
CA VAL A 67 2.11 7.73 -4.48
C VAL A 67 1.78 6.33 -4.98
N ASP A 68 1.42 6.21 -6.25
CA ASP A 68 1.15 4.93 -6.88
C ASP A 68 1.64 4.90 -8.33
N ARG A 69 2.59 3.99 -8.58
CA ARG A 69 3.09 3.64 -9.90
C ARG A 69 3.80 2.29 -9.82
N ILE A 70 3.43 1.37 -10.69
CA ILE A 70 4.10 0.08 -10.83
C ILE A 70 5.39 0.31 -11.64
N VAL A 71 6.49 -0.02 -10.98
CA VAL A 71 7.83 -0.06 -11.56
C VAL A 71 8.37 -1.48 -11.32
N PRO A 72 8.38 -2.36 -12.34
CA PRO A 72 8.80 -3.74 -12.15
C PRO A 72 10.32 -3.82 -11.91
N ALA A 73 10.76 -4.95 -11.36
CA ALA A 73 12.18 -5.30 -11.36
C ALA A 73 12.65 -5.46 -12.81
N GLN A 74 13.75 -4.80 -13.17
CA GLN A 74 14.22 -4.70 -14.54
C GLN A 74 15.73 -4.48 -14.57
N SER A 75 16.37 -4.90 -15.66
CA SER A 75 17.79 -4.70 -15.91
C SER A 75 17.97 -4.33 -17.37
N HIS A 76 18.73 -3.27 -17.60
CA HIS A 76 18.99 -2.69 -18.92
C HIS A 76 20.47 -2.37 -19.04
N GLU A 77 20.97 -2.29 -20.27
CA GLU A 77 22.36 -1.88 -20.51
C GLU A 77 22.63 -0.44 -20.03
N ASP A 78 21.66 0.46 -20.25
CA ASP A 78 21.70 1.82 -19.70
C ASP A 78 21.18 1.83 -18.25
N SER A 79 22.07 2.15 -17.31
CA SER A 79 21.76 2.23 -15.88
C SER A 79 20.75 3.32 -15.50
N LEU A 80 20.51 4.31 -16.37
CA LEU A 80 19.53 5.38 -16.13
C LEU A 80 18.17 5.07 -16.78
N PHE A 81 18.09 4.06 -17.65
CA PHE A 81 16.85 3.70 -18.32
C PHE A 81 15.90 2.97 -17.37
N VAL A 82 14.64 3.41 -17.35
CA VAL A 82 13.59 2.81 -16.52
C VAL A 82 12.27 2.71 -17.27
N VAL A 83 11.70 1.52 -17.26
CA VAL A 83 10.35 1.18 -17.72
C VAL A 83 9.40 1.33 -16.56
N VAL A 84 8.32 2.06 -16.80
CA VAL A 84 7.28 2.35 -15.82
C VAL A 84 5.93 2.20 -16.50
N GLU A 85 4.89 1.87 -15.74
CA GLU A 85 3.55 1.86 -16.32
C GLU A 85 3.08 3.29 -16.69
N PRO A 86 2.11 3.43 -17.63
CA PRO A 86 1.54 4.74 -17.97
C PRO A 86 0.77 5.38 -16.80
N PHE A 87 0.03 4.58 -16.03
CA PHE A 87 -0.70 5.06 -14.87
C PHE A 87 0.26 5.65 -13.83
N ASN A 88 -0.12 6.77 -13.27
CA ASN A 88 0.56 7.34 -12.12
C ASN A 88 -0.46 8.14 -11.31
N GLU A 89 -0.29 8.10 -10.00
CA GLU A 89 -1.07 8.91 -9.08
C GLU A 89 -0.15 9.46 -8.00
N TRP A 90 -0.25 10.77 -7.77
CA TRP A 90 0.44 11.46 -6.70
C TRP A 90 -0.54 12.41 -6.03
N VAL A 91 -0.88 12.11 -4.77
CA VAL A 91 -1.75 12.94 -3.94
C VAL A 91 -0.91 13.52 -2.81
N VAL A 92 -0.93 14.84 -2.62
CA VAL A 92 -0.17 15.55 -1.58
C VAL A 92 -1.13 16.22 -0.62
N GLU A 93 -0.88 16.09 0.69
CA GLU A 93 -1.70 16.78 1.67
C GLU A 93 -1.43 18.29 1.67
N THR A 94 -2.46 19.10 1.83
CA THR A 94 -2.32 20.56 1.83
C THR A 94 -1.99 21.14 3.21
N LYS A 95 -2.42 20.48 4.30
CA LYS A 95 -2.35 21.01 5.68
C LYS A 95 -0.95 21.33 6.17
N ARG A 96 0.08 20.70 5.59
CA ARG A 96 1.49 20.87 6.01
C ARG A 96 2.37 21.53 4.95
N LEU A 97 1.76 22.05 3.88
CA LEU A 97 2.46 22.89 2.92
C LEU A 97 2.82 24.23 3.54
N LYS A 98 4.03 24.70 3.27
CA LYS A 98 4.46 26.08 3.50
C LYS A 98 4.39 26.90 2.22
N ASN A 99 4.38 26.26 1.06
CA ASN A 99 4.23 26.91 -0.23
C ASN A 99 2.97 26.42 -0.98
N PRO A 100 1.76 26.84 -0.56
CA PRO A 100 0.51 26.38 -1.17
C PRO A 100 0.32 26.84 -2.63
N ASP A 101 1.08 27.84 -3.08
CA ASP A 101 1.00 28.37 -4.44
C ASP A 101 1.82 27.53 -5.44
N LEU A 102 2.80 26.76 -4.95
CA LEU A 102 3.60 25.87 -5.78
C LEU A 102 2.82 24.57 -6.04
N ARG A 103 2.14 24.53 -7.20
CA ARG A 103 1.41 23.36 -7.67
C ARG A 103 2.07 22.76 -8.89
N LEU A 104 2.36 21.46 -8.81
CA LEU A 104 2.87 20.69 -9.95
C LEU A 104 1.70 20.22 -10.81
N LYS A 105 1.93 20.14 -12.12
CA LYS A 105 0.98 19.55 -13.05
C LYS A 105 0.82 18.05 -12.72
N ASP A 106 -0.40 17.53 -12.86
CA ASP A 106 -0.74 16.12 -12.67
C ASP A 106 -0.56 15.59 -11.23
N VAL A 107 -0.33 16.50 -10.25
CA VAL A 107 -0.34 16.20 -8.82
C VAL A 107 -1.67 16.63 -8.23
N HIS A 108 -2.34 15.71 -7.55
CA HIS A 108 -3.58 15.99 -6.84
C HIS A 108 -3.26 16.50 -5.43
N TYR A 109 -4.04 17.44 -4.93
CA TYR A 109 -3.81 18.04 -3.63
C TYR A 109 -5.07 18.00 -2.80
N GLU A 110 -4.97 17.45 -1.59
CA GLU A 110 -6.12 17.17 -0.74
C GLU A 110 -5.85 17.56 0.70
N GLU A 111 -6.90 17.90 1.44
CA GLU A 111 -6.76 18.19 2.87
C GLU A 111 -6.58 16.94 3.71
N ASP A 112 -7.16 15.82 3.26
CA ASP A 112 -7.10 14.54 3.93
C ASP A 112 -6.64 13.44 2.95
N LEU A 113 -5.51 12.82 3.26
CA LEU A 113 -4.95 11.74 2.45
C LEU A 113 -5.48 10.38 2.85
N GLU A 114 -6.06 10.23 4.04
CA GLU A 114 -6.49 8.92 4.55
C GLU A 114 -7.44 8.19 3.58
N PRO A 115 -8.45 8.85 2.97
CA PRO A 115 -9.31 8.21 1.96
C PRO A 115 -8.53 7.66 0.77
N PHE A 116 -7.52 8.38 0.27
CA PHE A 116 -6.73 8.00 -0.90
C PHE A 116 -5.73 6.88 -0.59
N ILE A 117 -5.11 6.95 0.60
CA ILE A 117 -4.22 5.90 1.12
C ILE A 117 -4.99 4.59 1.24
N GLU A 118 -6.18 4.61 1.83
CA GLU A 118 -7.02 3.43 1.97
C GLU A 118 -7.57 2.95 0.63
N ARG A 119 -8.04 3.84 -0.24
CA ARG A 119 -8.49 3.49 -1.59
C ARG A 119 -7.40 2.73 -2.34
N LYS A 120 -6.15 3.19 -2.28
CA LYS A 120 -5.00 2.53 -2.90
C LYS A 120 -4.66 1.21 -2.21
N LEU A 121 -4.55 1.21 -0.88
CA LEU A 121 -4.21 0.02 -0.10
C LEU A 121 -5.22 -1.10 -0.35
N PHE A 122 -6.51 -0.81 -0.26
CA PHE A 122 -7.55 -1.82 -0.42
C PHE A 122 -7.80 -2.18 -1.88
N SER A 123 -7.74 -1.23 -2.83
CA SER A 123 -8.02 -1.57 -4.22
C SER A 123 -6.79 -2.15 -4.92
N VAL A 124 -5.69 -1.40 -4.96
CA VAL A 124 -4.48 -1.80 -5.70
C VAL A 124 -3.78 -2.94 -4.98
N ASN A 125 -3.44 -2.79 -3.70
CA ASN A 125 -2.62 -3.79 -3.04
C ASN A 125 -3.37 -5.10 -2.80
N SER A 126 -4.67 -5.06 -2.44
CA SER A 126 -5.48 -6.26 -2.28
C SER A 126 -5.80 -6.90 -3.62
N GLY A 127 -6.17 -6.13 -4.66
CA GLY A 127 -6.40 -6.66 -6.00
C GLY A 127 -5.16 -7.37 -6.57
N HIS A 128 -3.98 -6.75 -6.42
CA HIS A 128 -2.73 -7.31 -6.91
C HIS A 128 -2.34 -8.60 -6.15
N ALA A 129 -2.45 -8.58 -4.81
CA ALA A 129 -2.17 -9.76 -3.99
C ALA A 129 -3.21 -10.88 -4.20
N THR A 130 -4.48 -10.53 -4.44
CA THR A 130 -5.54 -11.49 -4.83
C THR A 130 -5.16 -12.21 -6.13
N SER A 131 -4.73 -11.44 -7.13
CA SER A 131 -4.25 -11.97 -8.41
C SER A 131 -3.09 -12.94 -8.22
N ALA A 132 -2.14 -12.58 -7.34
CA ALA A 132 -0.97 -13.39 -7.05
C ALA A 132 -1.32 -14.71 -6.32
N TYR A 133 -2.07 -14.66 -5.23
CA TYR A 133 -2.36 -15.86 -4.44
C TYR A 133 -3.28 -16.84 -5.17
N ILE A 134 -4.33 -16.33 -5.83
CA ILE A 134 -5.20 -17.17 -6.65
C ILE A 134 -4.42 -17.69 -7.87
N GLY A 135 -3.64 -16.83 -8.52
CA GLY A 135 -2.77 -17.21 -9.64
C GLY A 135 -1.80 -18.33 -9.28
N ALA A 136 -1.11 -18.21 -8.14
CA ALA A 136 -0.19 -19.22 -7.62
C ALA A 136 -0.88 -20.57 -7.45
N HIS A 137 -2.07 -20.58 -6.85
CA HIS A 137 -2.86 -21.79 -6.63
C HIS A 137 -3.24 -22.49 -7.95
N TYR A 138 -3.52 -21.71 -9.01
CA TYR A 138 -3.77 -22.24 -10.36
C TYR A 138 -2.51 -22.43 -11.22
N GLY A 139 -1.32 -22.25 -10.65
CA GLY A 139 -0.03 -22.50 -11.31
C GLY A 139 0.53 -21.38 -12.18
N ALA A 140 -0.11 -20.20 -12.19
CA ALA A 140 0.38 -19.05 -12.95
C ALA A 140 1.72 -18.55 -12.41
N LYS A 141 2.62 -18.17 -13.32
CA LYS A 141 3.95 -17.60 -13.01
C LYS A 141 3.91 -16.09 -12.93
N THR A 142 3.08 -15.45 -13.74
CA THR A 142 2.96 -13.99 -13.78
C THR A 142 1.54 -13.54 -13.46
N ILE A 143 1.39 -12.29 -13.00
CA ILE A 143 0.08 -11.66 -12.78
C ILE A 143 -0.74 -11.61 -14.07
N LEU A 144 -0.09 -11.33 -15.19
CA LEU A 144 -0.71 -11.33 -16.51
C LEU A 144 -1.28 -12.71 -16.86
N GLU A 145 -0.51 -13.78 -16.67
CA GLU A 145 -0.97 -15.16 -16.89
C GLU A 145 -2.16 -15.51 -15.98
N ALA A 146 -2.13 -15.09 -14.71
CA ALA A 146 -3.26 -15.28 -13.79
C ALA A 146 -4.53 -14.60 -14.32
N LEU A 147 -4.41 -13.38 -14.85
CA LEU A 147 -5.54 -12.61 -15.37
C LEU A 147 -6.07 -13.08 -16.72
N GLN A 148 -5.28 -13.84 -17.48
CA GLN A 148 -5.76 -14.52 -18.69
C GLN A 148 -6.79 -15.62 -18.38
N ASN A 149 -6.85 -16.10 -17.13
CA ASN A 149 -7.90 -17.01 -16.68
C ASN A 149 -9.16 -16.21 -16.27
N PRO A 150 -10.29 -16.34 -17.02
CA PRO A 150 -11.51 -15.57 -16.73
C PRO A 150 -12.09 -15.84 -15.33
N ASN A 151 -11.88 -17.04 -14.77
CA ASN A 151 -12.34 -17.37 -13.43
C ASN A 151 -11.55 -16.62 -12.35
N ILE A 152 -10.25 -16.39 -12.56
CA ILE A 152 -9.41 -15.62 -11.65
C ILE A 152 -9.79 -14.14 -11.74
N LYS A 153 -9.92 -13.61 -12.96
CA LYS A 153 -10.36 -12.24 -13.22
C LYS A 153 -11.68 -11.91 -12.52
N SER A 154 -12.70 -12.77 -12.68
CA SER A 154 -14.00 -12.59 -12.02
C SER A 154 -13.94 -12.60 -10.48
N ARG A 155 -13.01 -13.37 -9.89
CA ARG A 155 -12.79 -13.37 -8.44
C ARG A 155 -12.17 -12.07 -7.95
N ILE A 156 -11.22 -11.52 -8.70
CA ILE A 156 -10.59 -10.23 -8.39
C ILE A 156 -11.64 -9.11 -8.49
N GLU A 157 -12.46 -9.10 -9.54
CA GLU A 157 -13.58 -8.16 -9.68
C GLU A 157 -14.56 -8.24 -8.51
N SER A 158 -14.83 -9.45 -8.01
CA SER A 158 -15.70 -9.68 -6.84
C SER A 158 -15.07 -9.13 -5.55
N VAL A 159 -13.77 -9.34 -5.34
CA VAL A 159 -13.02 -8.75 -4.21
C VAL A 159 -13.04 -7.22 -4.29
N LEU A 160 -12.78 -6.65 -5.47
CA LEU A 160 -12.83 -5.21 -5.68
C LEU A 160 -14.24 -4.63 -5.47
N ALA A 161 -15.30 -5.39 -5.76
CA ALA A 161 -16.67 -4.97 -5.48
C ALA A 161 -16.99 -4.87 -3.97
N GLU A 162 -16.46 -5.80 -3.15
CA GLU A 162 -16.55 -5.74 -1.68
C GLU A 162 -15.80 -4.50 -1.16
N ILE A 163 -14.56 -4.31 -1.61
CA ILE A 163 -13.75 -3.13 -1.28
C ILE A 163 -14.42 -1.83 -1.71
N ARG A 164 -15.03 -1.79 -2.91
CA ARG A 164 -15.79 -0.62 -3.37
C ARG A 164 -16.91 -0.28 -2.41
N SER A 165 -17.64 -1.28 -1.94
CA SER A 165 -18.74 -1.09 -0.99
C SER A 165 -18.23 -0.50 0.34
N LEU A 166 -17.09 -0.96 0.84
CA LEU A 166 -16.43 -0.37 2.01
C LEU A 166 -16.06 1.10 1.78
N LEU A 167 -15.36 1.40 0.67
CA LEU A 167 -14.86 2.73 0.37
C LEU A 167 -16.01 3.75 0.17
N ILE A 168 -17.12 3.34 -0.44
CA ILE A 168 -18.33 4.17 -0.56
C ILE A 168 -18.92 4.43 0.83
N ALA A 169 -19.11 3.39 1.64
CA ALA A 169 -19.75 3.53 2.95
C ALA A 169 -18.92 4.36 3.94
N LYS A 170 -17.59 4.20 3.92
CA LYS A 170 -16.68 4.84 4.86
C LYS A 170 -16.29 6.26 4.45
N TRP A 171 -16.00 6.47 3.17
CA TRP A 171 -15.40 7.73 2.67
C TRP A 171 -16.29 8.49 1.69
N ASN A 172 -17.48 7.97 1.38
CA ASN A 172 -18.44 8.61 0.47
C ASN A 172 -17.84 8.91 -0.92
N PHE A 173 -16.93 8.07 -1.40
CA PHE A 173 -16.44 8.12 -2.77
C PHE A 173 -17.60 7.92 -3.76
N ASP A 174 -17.53 8.58 -4.91
CA ASP A 174 -18.48 8.33 -5.98
C ASP A 174 -18.35 6.89 -6.49
N LYS A 175 -19.49 6.23 -6.66
CA LYS A 175 -19.54 4.83 -7.08
C LYS A 175 -18.95 4.66 -8.49
N LYS A 176 -19.26 5.57 -9.41
CA LYS A 176 -18.82 5.46 -10.80
C LYS A 176 -17.33 5.72 -10.93
N GLU A 177 -16.81 6.68 -10.17
CA GLU A 177 -15.37 6.92 -10.07
C GLU A 177 -14.63 5.70 -9.55
N LEU A 178 -15.12 5.03 -8.49
CA LEU A 178 -14.50 3.80 -8.00
C LEU A 178 -14.62 2.62 -8.97
N GLU A 179 -15.74 2.48 -9.68
CA GLU A 179 -15.86 1.48 -10.76
C GLU A 179 -14.81 1.70 -11.85
N ASN A 180 -14.63 2.94 -12.29
CA ASN A 180 -13.63 3.29 -13.29
C ASN A 180 -12.21 3.07 -12.75
N TYR A 181 -11.94 3.47 -11.51
CA TYR A 181 -10.66 3.26 -10.85
C TYR A 181 -10.31 1.77 -10.75
N HIS A 182 -11.26 0.91 -10.36
CA HIS A 182 -11.06 -0.54 -10.30
C HIS A 182 -10.85 -1.17 -11.67
N LYS A 183 -11.55 -0.67 -12.70
CA LYS A 183 -11.30 -1.09 -14.09
C LYS A 183 -9.86 -0.75 -14.51
N VAL A 184 -9.41 0.48 -14.25
CA VAL A 184 -8.03 0.89 -14.52
C VAL A 184 -7.03 0.01 -13.76
N ILE A 185 -7.29 -0.34 -12.51
CA ILE A 185 -6.43 -1.27 -11.74
C ILE A 185 -6.28 -2.62 -12.43
N ILE A 186 -7.37 -3.22 -12.89
CA ILE A 186 -7.31 -4.50 -13.59
C ILE A 186 -6.54 -4.33 -14.90
N GLU A 187 -6.81 -3.28 -15.69
CA GLU A 187 -6.08 -2.99 -16.93
C GLU A 187 -4.57 -2.81 -16.70
N ARG A 188 -4.17 -2.21 -15.57
CA ARG A 188 -2.76 -2.08 -15.16
C ARG A 188 -2.11 -3.44 -14.92
N PHE A 189 -2.81 -4.36 -14.27
CA PHE A 189 -2.32 -5.71 -14.04
C PHE A 189 -2.28 -6.55 -15.33
N GLU A 190 -3.13 -6.24 -16.31
CA GLU A 190 -3.16 -6.88 -17.64
C GLU A 190 -2.12 -6.30 -18.62
N ASN A 191 -1.29 -5.34 -18.19
CA ASN A 191 -0.33 -4.68 -19.07
C ASN A 191 0.79 -5.65 -19.52
N PRO A 192 0.88 -6.02 -20.81
CA PRO A 192 1.85 -7.01 -21.29
C PRO A 192 3.30 -6.51 -21.25
N PHE A 193 3.53 -5.21 -21.10
CA PHE A 193 4.86 -4.61 -21.01
C PHE A 193 5.39 -4.55 -19.57
N ILE A 194 4.53 -4.84 -18.58
CA ILE A 194 4.87 -4.86 -17.16
C ILE A 194 4.68 -6.29 -16.67
N VAL A 195 5.71 -7.11 -16.84
CA VAL A 195 5.70 -8.50 -16.38
C VAL A 195 6.01 -8.53 -14.91
N ASP A 196 5.03 -8.97 -14.12
CA ASP A 196 5.14 -9.09 -12.68
C ASP A 196 5.01 -10.55 -12.24
N GLU A 197 6.06 -11.07 -11.59
CA GLU A 197 6.10 -12.46 -11.13
C GLU A 197 5.17 -12.64 -9.93
N VAL A 198 4.37 -13.71 -9.95
CA VAL A 198 3.47 -14.10 -8.85
C VAL A 198 4.26 -14.23 -7.55
N SER A 199 5.44 -14.83 -7.57
CA SER A 199 6.29 -14.98 -6.38
C SER A 199 6.69 -13.64 -5.77
N ARG A 200 7.03 -12.65 -6.61
CA ARG A 200 7.36 -11.29 -6.16
C ARG A 200 6.15 -10.59 -5.55
N VAL A 201 4.98 -10.75 -6.14
CA VAL A 201 3.75 -10.11 -5.69
C VAL A 201 3.14 -10.84 -4.50
N ALA A 202 3.36 -12.13 -4.32
CA ALA A 202 2.82 -12.97 -3.23
C ALA A 202 3.72 -12.99 -1.98
N ARG A 203 5.05 -12.78 -2.09
CA ARG A 203 6.01 -12.79 -0.96
C ARG A 203 5.56 -12.03 0.29
N THR A 204 6.11 -12.35 1.46
CA THR A 204 5.73 -11.75 2.75
C THR A 204 4.25 -11.94 3.11
N PRO A 205 3.71 -13.18 3.09
CA PRO A 205 2.29 -13.42 3.35
C PRO A 205 1.87 -13.08 4.77
N ILE A 206 2.73 -13.30 5.78
CA ILE A 206 2.41 -12.99 7.19
C ILE A 206 2.18 -11.48 7.34
N ARG A 207 3.07 -10.65 6.79
CA ARG A 207 2.90 -9.19 6.80
C ARG A 207 1.61 -8.77 6.12
N LYS A 208 1.28 -9.33 4.95
CA LYS A 208 0.07 -8.97 4.17
C LYS A 208 -1.24 -9.42 4.81
N LEU A 209 -1.17 -10.46 5.64
CA LEU A 209 -2.28 -10.97 6.45
C LEU A 209 -2.38 -10.24 7.80
N GLY A 210 -1.54 -9.24 8.08
CA GLY A 210 -1.58 -8.52 9.35
C GLY A 210 -2.86 -7.71 9.57
N TYR A 211 -3.12 -7.38 10.83
CA TYR A 211 -4.35 -6.76 11.34
C TYR A 211 -4.80 -5.49 10.59
N ASN A 212 -3.86 -4.59 10.30
CA ASN A 212 -4.12 -3.30 9.64
C ASN A 212 -3.74 -3.30 8.15
N GLU A 213 -3.57 -4.48 7.57
CA GLU A 213 -3.12 -4.67 6.20
C GLU A 213 -4.27 -4.98 5.24
N ARG A 214 -3.90 -5.12 3.96
CA ARG A 214 -4.78 -5.13 2.79
C ARG A 214 -5.94 -6.14 2.78
N PHE A 215 -5.98 -7.13 3.67
CA PHE A 215 -7.09 -8.09 3.74
C PHE A 215 -7.85 -8.04 5.05
N ILE A 216 -7.16 -8.17 6.18
CA ILE A 216 -7.83 -8.27 7.49
C ILE A 216 -8.50 -6.96 7.88
N ARG A 217 -7.88 -5.82 7.57
CA ARG A 217 -8.50 -4.52 7.83
C ARG A 217 -9.82 -4.33 7.06
N PRO A 218 -9.89 -4.47 5.72
CA PRO A 218 -11.15 -4.30 5.02
C PRO A 218 -12.19 -5.35 5.41
N ILE A 219 -11.82 -6.59 5.72
CA ILE A 219 -12.75 -7.61 6.22
C ILE A 219 -13.42 -7.16 7.52
N ARG A 220 -12.64 -6.67 8.49
CA ARG A 220 -13.17 -6.18 9.77
C ARG A 220 -14.08 -4.97 9.59
N GLU A 221 -13.65 -3.98 8.81
CA GLU A 221 -14.45 -2.78 8.57
C GLU A 221 -15.74 -3.08 7.78
N LEU A 222 -15.70 -4.03 6.84
CA LEU A 222 -16.90 -4.53 6.16
C LEU A 222 -17.86 -5.21 7.14
N LYS A 223 -17.33 -6.04 8.07
CA LYS A 223 -18.13 -6.69 9.11
C LYS A 223 -18.82 -5.67 10.01
N GLU A 224 -18.08 -4.65 10.48
CA GLU A 224 -18.61 -3.55 11.31
C GLU A 224 -19.77 -2.81 10.61
N LEU A 225 -19.69 -2.67 9.28
CA LEU A 225 -20.72 -2.04 8.44
C LEU A 225 -21.83 -3.00 7.96
N SER A 226 -21.82 -4.27 8.40
CA SER A 226 -22.75 -5.31 7.92
C SER A 226 -22.76 -5.49 6.39
N LEU A 227 -21.62 -5.29 5.75
CA LEU A 227 -21.42 -5.48 4.31
C LEU A 227 -20.76 -6.83 4.01
N SER A 228 -20.82 -7.29 2.75
CA SER A 228 -20.24 -8.57 2.36
C SER A 228 -18.70 -8.50 2.27
N TYR A 229 -18.04 -9.54 2.78
CA TYR A 229 -16.57 -9.72 2.75
C TYR A 229 -16.18 -11.17 2.40
N LYS A 230 -17.07 -11.91 1.73
CA LYS A 230 -16.92 -13.34 1.47
C LYS A 230 -15.79 -13.66 0.50
N ASN A 231 -15.55 -12.81 -0.50
CA ASN A 231 -14.51 -13.03 -1.49
C ASN A 231 -13.13 -12.64 -0.94
N LEU A 232 -13.07 -11.64 -0.06
CA LEU A 232 -11.88 -11.37 0.74
C LEU A 232 -11.49 -12.57 1.61
N LEU A 233 -12.44 -13.23 2.30
CA LEU A 233 -12.15 -14.45 3.08
C LEU A 233 -11.56 -15.59 2.24
N LYS A 234 -12.13 -15.85 1.05
CA LYS A 234 -11.55 -16.84 0.12
C LYS A 234 -10.11 -16.51 -0.26
N THR A 235 -9.83 -15.22 -0.49
CA THR A 235 -8.48 -14.76 -0.82
C THR A 235 -7.52 -14.95 0.33
N VAL A 236 -7.96 -14.70 1.57
CA VAL A 236 -7.18 -15.01 2.78
C VAL A 236 -6.86 -16.50 2.85
N GLY A 237 -7.81 -17.38 2.55
CA GLY A 237 -7.56 -18.82 2.43
C GLY A 237 -6.41 -19.16 1.47
N TYR A 238 -6.46 -18.63 0.24
CA TYR A 238 -5.36 -18.80 -0.73
C TYR A 238 -4.02 -18.21 -0.23
N ALA A 239 -4.04 -17.11 0.52
CA ALA A 239 -2.83 -16.53 1.09
C ALA A 239 -2.22 -17.41 2.20
N PHE A 240 -3.04 -18.09 3.00
CA PHE A 240 -2.59 -19.08 3.98
C PHE A 240 -2.07 -20.38 3.32
N ASP A 241 -2.64 -20.76 2.18
CA ASP A 241 -2.19 -21.92 1.39
C ASP A 241 -0.90 -21.64 0.58
N TYR A 242 -0.55 -20.39 0.34
CA TYR A 242 0.61 -20.01 -0.48
C TYR A 242 1.94 -20.57 0.05
N ARG A 243 2.72 -21.21 -0.85
CA ARG A 243 4.05 -21.76 -0.56
C ARG A 243 5.09 -21.26 -1.55
N ASP A 244 6.19 -20.73 -1.04
CA ASP A 244 7.38 -20.36 -1.81
C ASP A 244 8.64 -20.64 -0.98
N VAL A 245 9.53 -21.47 -1.53
CA VAL A 245 10.78 -21.88 -0.88
C VAL A 245 11.83 -20.77 -0.82
N ASN A 246 11.60 -19.66 -1.52
CA ASN A 246 12.50 -18.51 -1.52
C ASN A 246 11.99 -17.35 -0.66
N ASP A 247 10.84 -17.50 0.01
CA ASP A 247 10.24 -16.47 0.86
C ASP A 247 10.19 -16.93 2.32
N GLU A 248 10.99 -16.30 3.18
CA GLU A 248 11.13 -16.67 4.60
C GLU A 248 9.79 -16.65 5.35
N GLU A 249 8.92 -15.68 5.05
CA GLU A 249 7.59 -15.61 5.67
C GLU A 249 6.65 -16.73 5.19
N SER A 250 6.72 -17.12 3.92
CA SER A 250 5.96 -18.27 3.40
C SER A 250 6.42 -19.59 4.02
N ILE A 251 7.73 -19.80 4.16
CA ILE A 251 8.30 -20.96 4.86
C ILE A 251 7.81 -20.98 6.31
N ARG A 252 7.95 -19.85 7.02
CA ARG A 252 7.51 -19.72 8.41
C ARG A 252 6.01 -19.99 8.56
N LEU A 253 5.18 -19.49 7.64
CA LEU A 253 3.74 -19.72 7.67
C LEU A 253 3.41 -21.22 7.52
N GLY A 254 4.07 -21.90 6.57
CA GLY A 254 3.94 -23.35 6.41
C GLY A 254 4.37 -24.13 7.66
N GLU A 255 5.47 -23.73 8.31
CA GLU A 255 5.90 -24.35 9.56
C GLU A 255 4.93 -24.15 10.71
N LEU A 256 4.33 -22.96 10.84
CA LEU A 256 3.32 -22.68 11.86
C LEU A 256 2.09 -23.58 11.66
N LEU A 257 1.59 -23.68 10.43
CA LEU A 257 0.45 -24.53 10.07
C LEU A 257 0.74 -26.03 10.28
N ALA A 258 2.00 -26.45 10.23
CA ALA A 258 2.39 -27.84 10.53
C ALA A 258 2.52 -28.14 12.03
N LYS A 259 2.75 -27.12 12.87
CA LYS A 259 3.08 -27.27 14.31
C LYS A 259 1.94 -26.88 15.25
N GLN A 260 0.99 -26.08 14.78
CA GLN A 260 -0.10 -25.50 15.60
C GLN A 260 -1.46 -25.77 14.96
N SER A 261 -2.54 -25.52 15.72
CA SER A 261 -3.88 -25.54 15.12
C SER A 261 -4.04 -24.39 14.13
N VAL A 262 -4.84 -24.57 13.07
CA VAL A 262 -5.11 -23.50 12.08
C VAL A 262 -5.64 -22.24 12.78
N LYS A 263 -6.49 -22.41 13.80
CA LYS A 263 -7.04 -21.31 14.60
C LYS A 263 -5.94 -20.50 15.29
N ASP A 264 -4.97 -21.14 15.93
CA ASP A 264 -3.87 -20.46 16.61
C ASP A 264 -2.99 -19.69 15.62
N VAL A 265 -2.71 -20.27 14.45
CA VAL A 265 -1.94 -19.61 13.39
C VAL A 265 -2.69 -18.40 12.86
N VAL A 266 -4.01 -18.50 12.62
CA VAL A 266 -4.84 -17.36 12.20
C VAL A 266 -4.74 -16.23 13.22
N ILE A 267 -4.90 -16.51 14.52
CA ILE A 267 -4.76 -15.51 15.59
C ILE A 267 -3.37 -14.88 15.56
N GLN A 268 -2.31 -15.70 15.51
CA GLN A 268 -0.93 -15.24 15.55
C GLN A 268 -0.57 -14.36 14.34
N VAL A 269 -1.02 -14.73 13.14
CA VAL A 269 -0.68 -14.03 11.90
C VAL A 269 -1.52 -12.77 11.70
N THR A 270 -2.82 -12.85 11.97
CA THR A 270 -3.76 -11.75 11.71
C THR A 270 -3.87 -10.76 12.87
N GLY A 271 -3.54 -11.18 14.09
CA GLY A 271 -3.74 -10.39 15.30
C GLY A 271 -5.21 -10.22 15.69
N LEU A 272 -6.12 -11.02 15.12
CA LEU A 272 -7.54 -10.97 15.43
C LEU A 272 -7.84 -11.53 16.84
N ASP A 273 -8.84 -10.95 17.49
CA ASP A 273 -9.47 -11.42 18.72
C ASP A 273 -10.95 -11.80 18.54
N ASP A 274 -11.60 -11.29 17.49
CA ASP A 274 -12.96 -11.61 17.06
C ASP A 274 -13.11 -13.11 16.69
N GLN A 275 -13.72 -13.88 17.60
CA GLN A 275 -13.83 -15.33 17.48
C GLN A 275 -14.65 -15.78 16.26
N GLU A 276 -15.72 -15.07 15.94
CA GLU A 276 -16.56 -15.40 14.78
C GLU A 276 -15.77 -15.19 13.49
N LEU A 277 -15.02 -14.09 13.39
CA LEU A 277 -14.22 -13.84 12.20
C LEU A 277 -13.07 -14.83 12.06
N ILE A 278 -12.43 -15.19 13.17
CA ILE A 278 -11.39 -16.23 13.19
C ILE A 278 -11.96 -17.56 12.67
N GLU A 279 -13.13 -17.98 13.16
CA GLU A 279 -13.79 -19.21 12.71
C GLU A 279 -14.12 -19.17 11.22
N GLN A 280 -14.66 -18.06 10.73
CA GLN A 280 -14.92 -17.87 9.31
C GLN A 280 -13.63 -17.97 8.47
N ILE A 281 -12.50 -17.42 8.91
CA ILE A 281 -11.22 -17.55 8.19
C ILE A 281 -10.75 -19.01 8.17
N VAL A 282 -10.84 -19.71 9.31
CA VAL A 282 -10.43 -21.12 9.42
C VAL A 282 -11.22 -22.00 8.46
N GLU A 283 -12.49 -21.72 8.18
CA GLU A 283 -13.29 -22.48 7.20
C GLU A 283 -12.77 -22.38 5.75
N TYR A 284 -11.95 -21.38 5.43
CA TYR A 284 -11.36 -21.20 4.09
C TYR A 284 -9.91 -21.68 3.98
N ILE A 285 -9.32 -22.25 5.05
CA ILE A 285 -7.95 -22.78 5.09
C ILE A 285 -8.00 -24.31 5.18
#